data_AF-A0A1R0IQT2-F1
#
_entry.id   AF-A0A1R0IQT2-F1
#
_cell.length_a   1.000
_cell.length_b   1.000
_cell.length_c   1.000
_cell.angle_alpha   90.00
_cell.angle_beta   90.00
_cell.angle_gamma   90.00
#
_symmetry.space_group_name_H-M   'P 1'
#
loop_
_entity.id
_entity.type
_entity.pdbx_description
1 polymer ?
#
loop_
_entity_poly.entity_id
_entity_poly.type
_entity_poly.pdbx_seq_one_letter_code
_entity_poly.pdbx_strand_id
1 'polypeptide(L)'
;MAFLGGNNNQLTGMGEIEEELKQLQSHPGAATSNLSAMDFWLLVDAGYQPLGFVLGNSVMSMGVSGGIATAFKGLQRGELKQLTQLMYAARELSLQRMKAEADALGADSIINVQVEIIHRSEEIMEVVATGTAVKKVSEPSGRQITLQVK
;
A
#
# COMPACT_ATOMS: atom_id res chain seq x y z
N MET A 1 -0.66 11.63 20.48
CA MET A 1 -1.65 11.35 21.55
C MET A 1 -1.66 12.55 22.51
N ALA A 2 -2.54 13.50 22.28
CA ALA A 2 -2.80 14.61 23.20
C ALA A 2 -4.33 14.78 23.25
N PHE A 3 -4.97 13.99 24.10
CA PHE A 3 -6.32 14.28 24.57
C PHE A 3 -6.15 15.17 25.80
N LEU A 4 -6.47 16.46 25.68
CA LEU A 4 -6.69 17.34 26.81
C LEU A 4 -7.92 18.19 26.52
N GLY A 5 -8.84 18.15 27.49
CA GLY A 5 -10.21 18.60 27.37
C GLY A 5 -10.39 20.12 27.42
N GLY A 6 -11.44 20.56 26.72
CA GLY A 6 -12.22 21.73 27.05
C GLY A 6 -13.63 21.27 27.42
N ASN A 7 -14.04 21.51 28.67
CA ASN A 7 -15.41 21.35 29.12
C ASN A 7 -16.29 22.39 28.41
N ASN A 8 -17.30 21.94 27.66
CA ASN A 8 -18.65 22.53 27.53
C ASN A 8 -19.41 21.83 26.39
N ASN A 9 -20.32 20.93 26.74
CA ASN A 9 -21.09 20.11 25.81
C ASN A 9 -22.30 20.86 25.19
N GLN A 10 -22.11 22.11 24.76
CA GLN A 10 -23.13 22.90 24.06
C GLN A 10 -22.52 23.66 22.88
N LEU A 11 -22.63 23.07 21.69
CA LEU A 11 -22.43 23.74 20.41
C LEU A 11 -23.50 24.82 20.28
N THR A 12 -23.14 26.09 20.42
CA THR A 12 -24.11 27.19 20.57
C THR A 12 -24.39 27.95 19.27
N GLY A 13 -23.75 27.58 18.15
CA GLY A 13 -24.06 28.14 16.84
C GLY A 13 -23.59 27.28 15.65
N MET A 14 -24.27 27.42 14.50
CA MET A 14 -23.92 26.69 13.26
C MET A 14 -22.50 26.99 12.75
N GLY A 15 -21.94 28.16 13.05
CA GLY A 15 -20.58 28.52 12.64
C GLY A 15 -19.49 27.67 13.32
N GLU A 16 -19.64 27.37 14.62
CA GLU A 16 -18.70 26.52 15.36
C GLU A 16 -18.78 25.06 14.87
N ILE A 17 -19.98 24.59 14.53
CA ILE A 17 -20.20 23.26 13.95
C ILE A 17 -19.53 23.17 12.57
N GLU A 18 -19.64 24.20 11.72
CA GLU A 18 -18.97 24.23 10.42
C GLU A 18 -17.45 24.27 10.54
N GLU A 19 -16.93 24.93 11.57
CA GLU A 19 -15.50 25.03 11.84
C GLU A 19 -14.93 23.72 12.39
N GLU A 20 -15.66 23.06 13.30
CA GLU A 20 -15.31 21.74 13.83
C GLU A 20 -15.48 20.64 12.76
N LEU A 21 -16.53 20.72 11.92
CA LEU A 21 -16.69 19.84 10.75
C LEU A 21 -15.56 20.03 9.74
N LYS A 22 -15.15 21.28 9.46
CA LYS A 22 -13.96 21.54 8.64
C LYS A 22 -12.70 20.98 9.29
N GLN A 23 -12.55 21.10 10.61
CA GLN A 23 -11.41 20.53 11.32
C GLN A 23 -11.40 19.00 11.28
N LEU A 24 -12.54 18.34 11.50
CA LEU A 24 -12.71 16.89 11.42
C LEU A 24 -12.55 16.36 10.00
N GLN A 25 -12.99 17.12 8.99
CA GLN A 25 -12.78 16.81 7.57
C GLN A 25 -11.34 17.14 7.11
N SER A 26 -10.66 18.05 7.79
CA SER A 26 -9.25 18.40 7.52
C SER A 26 -8.25 17.45 8.17
N HIS A 27 -8.66 16.75 9.24
CA HIS A 27 -7.90 15.62 9.71
C HIS A 27 -8.05 14.52 8.64
N PRO A 28 -6.94 14.02 8.07
CA PRO A 28 -7.03 12.87 7.18
C PRO A 28 -7.77 11.79 7.96
N GLY A 29 -8.98 11.43 7.49
CA GLY A 29 -9.76 10.35 8.07
C GLY A 29 -8.89 9.10 8.23
N ALA A 30 -9.25 8.18 9.13
CA ALA A 30 -8.43 7.01 9.43
C ALA A 30 -7.89 6.35 8.16
N ALA A 31 -6.59 6.54 7.89
CA ALA A 31 -5.95 6.00 6.72
C ALA A 31 -5.94 4.48 6.86
N THR A 32 -6.52 3.78 5.88
CA THR A 32 -6.39 2.32 5.81
C THR A 32 -4.93 1.99 5.55
N SER A 33 -4.44 0.91 6.15
CA SER A 33 -3.03 0.52 6.02
C SER A 33 -2.87 -0.96 6.31
N ASN A 34 -1.87 -1.59 5.68
CA ASN A 34 -1.46 -2.96 5.96
C ASN A 34 -0.37 -3.05 7.05
N LEU A 35 -0.08 -1.96 7.74
CA LEU A 35 0.93 -1.89 8.80
C LEU A 35 0.43 -2.52 10.10
N SER A 36 1.31 -3.21 10.82
CA SER A 36 1.03 -3.55 12.21
C SER A 36 0.98 -2.28 13.06
N ALA A 37 0.34 -2.35 14.24
CA ALA A 37 0.33 -1.21 15.17
C ALA A 37 1.75 -0.74 15.54
N MET A 38 2.71 -1.67 15.59
CA MET A 38 4.11 -1.37 15.85
C MET A 38 4.75 -0.62 14.67
N ASP A 39 4.57 -1.11 13.44
CA ASP A 39 5.13 -0.45 12.24
C ASP A 39 4.51 0.93 12.04
N PHE A 40 3.21 1.06 12.31
CA PHE A 40 2.53 2.35 12.30
C PHE A 40 3.16 3.32 13.30
N TRP A 41 3.43 2.86 14.52
CA TRP A 41 4.06 3.69 15.54
C TRP A 41 5.47 4.10 15.14
N LEU A 42 6.27 3.18 14.59
CA LEU A 42 7.62 3.46 14.08
C LEU A 42 7.60 4.46 12.91
N LEU A 43 6.61 4.34 12.02
CA LEU A 43 6.44 5.26 10.90
C LEU A 43 6.19 6.69 11.39
N VAL A 44 5.28 6.85 12.34
CA VAL A 44 4.95 8.15 12.94
C VAL A 44 6.14 8.70 13.72
N ASP A 45 6.85 7.85 14.47
CA ASP A 45 8.07 8.25 15.19
C ASP A 45 9.19 8.71 14.24
N ALA A 46 9.28 8.10 13.06
CA ALA A 46 10.17 8.49 11.97
C ALA A 46 9.73 9.76 11.21
N GLY A 47 8.59 10.37 11.58
CA GLY A 47 8.10 11.63 11.01
C GLY A 47 7.28 11.49 9.72
N TYR A 48 6.72 10.30 9.48
CA TYR A 48 5.85 10.02 8.33
C TYR A 48 4.40 9.84 8.76
N GLN A 49 3.47 10.17 7.88
CA GLN A 49 2.06 9.84 8.03
C GLN A 49 1.60 8.88 6.93
N PRO A 50 0.79 7.86 7.24
CA PRO A 50 0.13 7.07 6.22
C PRO A 50 -1.01 7.86 5.59
N LEU A 51 -1.12 7.76 4.28
CA LEU A 51 -2.17 8.38 3.47
C LEU A 51 -3.25 7.38 3.07
N GLY A 52 -2.91 6.10 2.97
CA GLY A 52 -3.87 5.05 2.64
C GLY A 52 -3.22 3.76 2.15
N PHE A 53 -4.03 2.71 2.08
CA PHE A 53 -3.68 1.46 1.45
C PHE A 53 -3.74 1.63 -0.07
N VAL A 54 -2.73 1.13 -0.78
CA VAL A 54 -2.65 1.18 -2.23
C VAL A 54 -2.50 -0.21 -2.80
N LEU A 55 -3.10 -0.43 -3.98
CA LEU A 55 -3.13 -1.70 -4.67
C LEU A 55 -2.83 -1.50 -6.15
N GLY A 56 -2.19 -2.49 -6.76
CA GLY A 56 -2.07 -2.57 -8.20
C GLY A 56 -2.10 -4.02 -8.62
N ASN A 57 -3.01 -4.38 -9.51
CA ASN A 57 -3.13 -5.74 -10.01
C ASN A 57 -2.93 -5.81 -11.53
N SER A 58 -2.53 -6.97 -12.02
CA SER A 58 -2.51 -7.32 -13.43
C SER A 58 -2.88 -8.77 -13.61
N VAL A 59 -3.61 -9.08 -14.67
CA VAL A 59 -4.03 -10.44 -15.01
C VAL A 59 -3.53 -10.73 -16.42
N MET A 60 -2.72 -11.78 -16.55
CA MET A 60 -2.07 -12.17 -17.80
C MET A 60 -2.49 -13.59 -18.17
N SER A 61 -2.71 -13.81 -19.47
CA SER A 61 -2.82 -15.17 -19.99
C SER A 61 -1.44 -15.72 -20.33
N MET A 62 -1.11 -16.88 -19.77
CA MET A 62 0.06 -17.68 -20.09
C MET A 62 -0.10 -18.47 -21.40
N GLY A 63 -1.28 -18.42 -22.05
CA GLY A 63 -1.66 -19.29 -23.17
C GLY A 63 -2.25 -18.64 -24.43
N VAL A 64 -2.55 -17.32 -24.44
CA VAL A 64 -3.19 -16.67 -25.61
C VAL A 64 -2.31 -16.62 -26.87
N SER A 65 -0.99 -16.80 -26.76
CA SER A 65 -0.07 -16.87 -27.91
C SER A 65 0.55 -18.27 -28.12
N GLY A 66 -0.24 -19.36 -28.04
CA GLY A 66 0.00 -20.66 -28.71
C GLY A 66 1.33 -21.44 -28.54
N GLY A 67 2.34 -20.90 -27.86
CA GLY A 67 3.71 -21.42 -27.86
C GLY A 67 4.22 -21.90 -26.50
N ILE A 68 3.70 -21.35 -25.40
CA ILE A 68 4.20 -21.67 -24.04
C ILE A 68 3.76 -23.08 -23.62
N ALA A 69 2.49 -23.45 -23.82
CA ALA A 69 1.99 -24.80 -23.52
C ALA A 69 2.71 -25.90 -24.32
N THR A 70 3.12 -25.59 -25.55
CA THR A 70 3.86 -26.50 -26.44
C THR A 70 5.34 -26.59 -26.04
N ALA A 71 5.94 -25.50 -25.56
CA ALA A 71 7.30 -25.47 -25.01
C ALA A 71 7.41 -26.25 -23.69
N PHE A 72 6.36 -26.25 -22.86
CA PHE A 72 6.30 -27.01 -21.60
C PHE A 72 6.47 -28.52 -21.78
N LYS A 73 5.96 -29.09 -22.89
CA LYS A 73 6.05 -30.53 -23.16
C LYS A 73 7.46 -31.01 -23.54
N GLY A 74 8.37 -30.09 -23.91
CA GLY A 74 9.73 -30.42 -24.36
C GLY A 74 10.85 -30.05 -23.39
N LEU A 75 10.59 -29.28 -22.33
CA LEU A 75 11.64 -28.64 -21.53
C LEU A 75 11.91 -29.35 -20.19
N GLN A 76 12.53 -30.54 -20.26
CA GLN A 76 13.17 -31.16 -19.09
C GLN A 76 14.48 -30.42 -18.74
N ARG A 77 14.40 -29.31 -17.98
CA ARG A 77 15.52 -28.59 -17.29
C ARG A 77 16.03 -27.29 -17.93
N GLY A 78 15.15 -26.34 -18.27
CA GLY A 78 15.58 -24.99 -18.69
C GLY A 78 14.64 -23.87 -18.23
N GLU A 79 15.15 -22.64 -18.20
CA GLU A 79 14.33 -21.44 -17.96
C GLU A 79 13.38 -21.21 -19.14
N LEU A 80 12.11 -20.98 -18.85
CA LEU A 80 11.10 -20.58 -19.82
C LEU A 80 11.14 -19.06 -20.03
N LYS A 81 12.10 -18.57 -20.84
CA LYS A 81 12.34 -17.12 -21.04
C LYS A 81 11.09 -16.30 -21.34
N GLN A 82 10.15 -16.84 -22.13
CA GLN A 82 8.88 -16.16 -22.46
C GLN A 82 7.98 -16.02 -21.23
N LEU A 83 7.87 -17.07 -20.42
CA LEU A 83 7.12 -17.01 -19.16
C LEU A 83 7.82 -16.08 -18.18
N THR A 84 9.15 -16.15 -18.06
CA THR A 84 9.93 -15.22 -17.23
C THR A 84 9.66 -13.76 -17.64
N GLN A 85 9.71 -13.43 -18.93
CA GLN A 85 9.40 -12.09 -19.43
C GLN A 85 7.96 -11.66 -19.13
N LEU A 86 7.00 -12.59 -19.28
CA LEU A 86 5.61 -12.34 -18.91
C LEU A 86 5.45 -12.03 -17.42
N MET A 87 6.15 -12.76 -16.54
CA MET A 87 6.19 -12.50 -15.10
C MET A 87 6.73 -11.11 -14.78
N TYR A 88 7.81 -10.72 -15.45
CA TYR A 88 8.40 -9.38 -15.27
C TYR A 88 7.43 -8.29 -15.72
N ALA A 89 6.80 -8.45 -16.89
CA ALA A 89 5.83 -7.48 -17.40
C ALA A 89 4.60 -7.36 -16.49
N ALA A 90 4.09 -8.48 -15.97
CA ALA A 90 2.97 -8.48 -15.02
C ALA A 90 3.33 -7.76 -13.72
N ARG A 91 4.51 -8.07 -13.14
CA ARG A 91 4.98 -7.41 -11.91
C ARG A 91 5.17 -5.91 -12.11
N GLU A 92 5.82 -5.52 -13.20
CA GLU A 92 6.05 -4.11 -13.52
C GLU A 92 4.71 -3.36 -13.65
N LEU A 93 3.74 -3.92 -14.38
CA LEU A 93 2.43 -3.30 -14.54
C LEU A 93 1.67 -3.17 -13.21
N SER A 94 1.70 -4.19 -12.36
CA SER A 94 1.08 -4.16 -11.04
C SER A 94 1.73 -3.09 -10.15
N LEU A 95 3.07 -2.99 -10.13
CA LEU A 95 3.79 -1.96 -9.38
C LEU A 95 3.51 -0.55 -9.92
N GLN A 96 3.44 -0.37 -11.23
CA GLN A 96 3.10 0.90 -11.86
C GLN A 96 1.70 1.38 -11.48
N ARG A 97 0.72 0.46 -11.44
CA ARG A 97 -0.66 0.76 -11.01
C ARG A 97 -0.72 1.14 -9.53
N MET A 98 -0.03 0.38 -8.67
CA MET A 98 0.08 0.70 -7.24
C MET A 98 0.74 2.07 -7.02
N LYS A 99 1.77 2.39 -7.81
CA LYS A 99 2.41 3.71 -7.80
C LYS A 99 1.45 4.81 -8.22
N ALA A 100 0.67 4.61 -9.28
CA ALA A 100 -0.31 5.59 -9.73
C ALA A 100 -1.37 5.88 -8.65
N GLU A 101 -1.81 4.88 -7.87
CA GLU A 101 -2.68 5.11 -6.71
C GLU A 101 -1.99 5.94 -5.62
N ALA A 102 -0.72 5.64 -5.31
CA ALA A 102 0.04 6.41 -4.32
C ALA A 102 0.29 7.87 -4.77
N ASP A 103 0.58 8.07 -6.06
CA ASP A 103 0.75 9.40 -6.66
C ASP A 103 -0.57 10.20 -6.55
N ALA A 104 -1.72 9.55 -6.78
CA ALA A 104 -3.04 10.18 -6.63
C ALA A 104 -3.35 10.58 -5.17
N LEU A 105 -2.78 9.88 -4.19
CA LEU A 105 -2.85 10.27 -2.77
C LEU A 105 -1.85 11.39 -2.40
N GLY A 106 -0.92 11.75 -3.30
CA GLY A 106 0.12 12.74 -3.02
C GLY A 106 1.20 12.22 -2.06
N ALA A 107 1.48 10.92 -2.15
CA ALA A 107 2.48 10.22 -1.35
C ALA A 107 3.91 10.49 -1.84
N ASP A 108 4.87 10.46 -0.93
CA ASP A 108 6.29 10.51 -1.26
C ASP A 108 6.83 9.10 -1.52
N SER A 109 6.23 8.09 -0.89
CA SER A 109 6.73 6.71 -0.89
C SER A 109 5.62 5.71 -0.59
N ILE A 110 5.91 4.43 -0.87
CA ILE A 110 5.07 3.29 -0.48
C ILE A 110 5.93 2.36 0.39
N ILE A 111 5.41 1.95 1.53
CA ILE A 111 6.09 1.02 2.45
C ILE A 111 5.26 -0.24 2.66
N ASN A 112 5.90 -1.25 3.28
CA ASN A 112 5.32 -2.57 3.50
C ASN A 112 4.74 -3.16 2.21
N VAL A 113 5.52 -3.06 1.12
CA VAL A 113 5.13 -3.53 -0.20
C VAL A 113 5.14 -5.06 -0.23
N GLN A 114 4.03 -5.65 -0.65
CA GLN A 114 3.86 -7.08 -0.82
C GLN A 114 3.43 -7.36 -2.26
N VAL A 115 4.10 -8.30 -2.92
CA VAL A 115 3.77 -8.71 -4.28
C VAL A 115 3.42 -10.19 -4.27
N GLU A 116 2.18 -10.50 -4.63
CA GLU A 116 1.65 -11.85 -4.69
C GLU A 116 1.41 -12.26 -6.15
N ILE A 117 1.70 -13.52 -6.45
CA ILE A 117 1.38 -14.15 -7.73
C ILE A 117 0.32 -15.20 -7.45
N ILE A 118 -0.85 -15.02 -8.05
CA ILE A 118 -2.02 -15.88 -7.86
C ILE A 118 -2.29 -16.61 -9.18
N HIS A 119 -2.18 -17.94 -9.15
CA HIS A 119 -2.58 -18.77 -10.27
C HIS A 119 -4.09 -18.99 -10.21
N ARG A 120 -4.83 -18.41 -11.16
CA ARG A 120 -6.29 -18.55 -11.25
C ARG A 120 -6.68 -19.81 -12.05
N SER A 121 -5.88 -20.18 -13.03
CA SER A 121 -5.95 -21.44 -13.78
C SER A 121 -4.57 -21.79 -14.35
N GLU A 122 -4.45 -22.90 -15.09
CA GLU A 122 -3.20 -23.23 -15.82
C GLU A 122 -2.82 -22.19 -16.87
N GLU A 123 -3.77 -21.37 -17.30
CA GLU A 123 -3.60 -20.41 -18.40
C GLU A 123 -3.68 -18.96 -17.94
N ILE A 124 -4.10 -18.69 -16.70
CA ILE A 124 -4.31 -17.35 -16.18
C ILE A 124 -3.55 -17.18 -14.88
N MET A 125 -2.77 -16.10 -14.87
CA MET A 125 -2.05 -15.66 -13.70
C MET A 125 -2.41 -14.22 -13.38
N GLU A 126 -2.55 -13.94 -12.10
CA GLU A 126 -2.70 -12.61 -11.55
C GLU A 126 -1.46 -12.25 -10.73
N VAL A 127 -1.03 -10.99 -10.83
CA VAL A 127 -0.01 -10.41 -9.95
C VAL A 127 -0.62 -9.24 -9.22
N VAL A 128 -0.60 -9.28 -7.89
CA VAL A 128 -1.14 -8.23 -7.03
C VAL A 128 0.01 -7.60 -6.24
N ALA A 129 0.17 -6.29 -6.34
CA ALA A 129 1.06 -5.49 -5.52
C ALA A 129 0.20 -4.69 -4.53
N THR A 130 0.58 -4.68 -3.26
CA THR A 130 -0.10 -3.91 -2.20
C THR A 130 0.91 -3.21 -1.32
N GLY A 131 0.49 -2.13 -0.65
CA GLY A 131 1.32 -1.43 0.33
C GLY A 131 0.57 -0.30 1.02
N THR A 132 1.30 0.50 1.78
CA THR A 132 0.78 1.73 2.39
C THR A 132 1.51 2.94 1.81
N ALA A 133 0.76 3.86 1.22
CA ALA A 133 1.26 5.15 0.76
C ALA A 133 1.54 6.06 1.97
N VAL A 134 2.70 6.71 1.99
CA VAL A 134 3.16 7.55 3.10
C VAL A 134 3.73 8.88 2.64
N LYS A 135 3.68 9.87 3.52
CA LYS A 135 4.22 11.22 3.29
C LYS A 135 5.04 11.68 4.47
N LYS A 136 6.20 12.28 4.21
CA LYS A 136 7.01 12.90 5.26
C LYS A 136 6.34 14.19 5.72
N VAL A 137 6.10 14.33 7.02
CA VAL A 137 5.43 15.49 7.62
C VAL A 137 6.24 16.17 8.72
N SER A 138 7.20 15.46 9.30
CA SER A 138 8.10 16.03 10.31
C SER A 138 9.48 15.35 10.28
N GLU A 139 10.41 15.87 11.08
CA GLU A 139 11.63 15.16 11.40
C GLU A 139 11.37 14.02 12.38
N PRO A 140 12.23 12.99 12.42
CA PRO A 140 12.15 11.90 13.39
C PRO A 140 12.21 12.42 14.83
N SER A 141 11.50 11.76 15.75
CA SER A 141 11.38 12.21 17.14
C SER A 141 12.71 12.17 17.93
N GLY A 142 13.69 11.40 17.45
CA GLY A 142 14.98 11.19 18.11
C GLY A 142 14.88 10.41 19.43
N ARG A 143 13.70 9.87 19.78
CA ARG A 143 13.52 9.05 20.99
C ARG A 143 14.23 7.72 20.85
N GLN A 144 14.90 7.30 21.91
CA GLN A 144 15.47 5.96 21.99
C GLN A 144 14.34 4.95 22.24
N ILE A 145 14.18 3.98 21.33
CA ILE A 145 13.17 2.93 21.43
C ILE A 145 13.83 1.70 22.06
N THR A 146 13.36 1.32 23.25
CA THR A 146 13.84 0.11 23.95
C THR A 146 12.75 -0.96 23.92
N LEU A 147 12.98 -2.04 23.17
CA LEU A 147 12.12 -3.21 23.19
C LEU A 147 12.46 -4.08 24.39
N GLN A 148 11.50 -4.20 25.32
CA GLN A 148 11.62 -5.13 26.44
C GLN A 148 11.19 -6.52 25.97
N VAL A 149 12.14 -7.44 25.86
CA VAL A 149 11.86 -8.87 25.64
C VAL A 149 11.51 -9.47 27.00
N LYS A 150 10.32 -10.05 27.13
CA LYS A 150 9.92 -10.82 28.32
C LYS A 150 10.55 -12.20 28.31
#